data_AF-K6U724-F1
#
_entry.id   AF-K6U724-F1
#
_cell.length_a   1.000
_cell.length_b   1.000
_cell.length_c   1.000
_cell.angle_alpha   90.00
_cell.angle_beta   90.00
_cell.angle_gamma   90.00
#
_symmetry.space_group_name_H-M   'P 1'
#
loop_
_entity.id
_entity.type
_entity.pdbx_description
1 polymer ?
#
loop_
_entity_poly.entity_id
_entity_poly.type
_entity_poly.pdbx_seq_one_letter_code
_entity_poly.pdbx_strand_id
1 'polypeptide(L)' 'MSPKELLYIQDALGHQQHMKKKCQDIANQIQDSELKSYVNQLANTHQQIFDQIYQLL' A
#
# COMPACT_ATOMS: atom_id res chain seq x y z
N MET A 1 3.85 14.41 17.95
CA MET A 1 4.99 13.57 17.54
C MET A 1 6.27 14.37 17.53
N SER A 2 7.39 13.72 17.81
CA SER A 2 8.73 14.21 17.54
C SER A 2 9.03 14.21 16.03
N PRO A 3 10.03 14.99 15.57
CA PRO A 3 10.42 15.00 14.16
C PRO A 3 10.83 13.62 13.62
N LYS A 4 11.44 12.76 14.44
CA LYS A 4 11.81 11.39 14.04
C LYS A 4 10.60 10.50 13.85
N GLU A 5 9.62 10.57 14.75
CA GLU A 5 8.36 9.81 14.62
C GLU A 5 7.59 10.24 13.37
N LEU A 6 7.55 11.55 13.08
CA LEU A 6 6.91 12.06 11.86
C LEU A 6 7.60 11.54 10.60
N LEU A 7 8.94 11.50 10.58
CA LEU A 7 9.71 10.97 9.46
C LEU A 7 9.39 9.48 9.22
N TYR A 8 9.34 8.66 10.28
CA TYR A 8 8.99 7.24 10.16
C TYR A 8 7.58 7.02 9.62
N ILE A 9 6.62 7.86 10.01
CA ILE A 9 5.26 7.80 9.48
C ILE A 9 5.24 8.18 8.00
N GLN A 10 5.95 9.23 7.61
CA GLN A 10 6.05 9.62 6.20
C GLN A 10 6.68 8.52 5.34
N ASP A 11 7.77 7.90 5.81
CA ASP A 11 8.40 6.77 5.13
C ASP A 11 7.44 5.59 4.97
N ALA A 12 6.72 5.25 6.05
CA ALA A 12 5.76 4.15 6.04
C ALA A 12 4.59 4.41 5.07
N LEU A 13 4.07 5.64 5.02
CA LEU A 13 3.03 6.05 4.06
C LEU A 13 3.55 5.95 2.62
N GLY A 14 4.78 6.41 2.36
CA GLY A 14 5.43 6.29 1.06
C GLY A 14 5.58 4.83 0.61
N HIS A 15 5.97 3.94 1.52
CA HIS A 15 6.06 2.51 1.25
C HIS A 15 4.70 1.89 0.89
N GLN A 16 3.64 2.20 1.64
CA GLN A 16 2.31 1.67 1.32
C GLN A 16 1.80 2.17 -0.04
N GLN A 17 2.02 3.44 -0.36
CA GLN A 17 1.64 3.99 -1.67
C GLN A 17 2.40 3.33 -2.82
N HIS A 18 3.71 3.12 -2.65
CA HIS A 18 4.54 2.41 -3.64
C HIS A 18 4.07 0.97 -3.85
N MET A 19 3.82 0.22 -2.77
CA MET A 19 3.40 -1.17 -2.83
C MET A 19 2.01 -1.33 -3.44
N LYS A 20 1.05 -0.46 -3.07
CA LYS A 20 -0.28 -0.42 -3.71
C LYS A 20 -0.14 -0.23 -5.23
N LYS A 21 0.64 0.76 -5.66
CA LYS A 21 0.87 1.02 -7.09
C LYS A 21 1.47 -0.19 -7.78
N LYS A 22 2.49 -0.82 -7.18
CA LYS A 22 3.14 -2.01 -7.73
C LYS A 22 2.17 -3.18 -7.89
N CYS A 23 1.30 -3.40 -6.91
CA CYS A 23 0.25 -4.43 -6.99
C CYS A 23 -0.71 -4.15 -8.15
N GLN A 24 -1.17 -2.91 -8.30
CA GLN A 24 -2.05 -2.53 -9.42
C GLN A 24 -1.38 -2.73 -10.79
N ASP A 25 -0.12 -2.31 -10.92
CA ASP A 25 0.66 -2.47 -12.15
C ASP A 25 0.85 -3.96 -12.52
N ILE A 26 1.09 -4.81 -11.51
CA ILE A 26 1.25 -6.26 -11.71
C ILE A 26 -0.10 -6.93 -12.01
N ALA A 27 -1.17 -6.57 -11.30
CA ALA A 27 -2.51 -7.13 -11.55
C ALA A 27 -2.99 -6.88 -12.99
N ASN A 28 -2.54 -5.79 -13.62
CA ASN A 28 -2.81 -5.50 -15.03
C ASN A 28 -2.04 -6.40 -16.01
N GLN A 29 -0.96 -7.03 -15.57
CA GLN A 29 -0.12 -7.92 -16.38
C GLN A 29 -0.42 -9.41 -16.15
N ILE A 30 -1.12 -9.76 -15.07
CA ILE A 30 -1.52 -11.13 -14.77
C ILE A 30 -2.71 -11.55 -15.64
N GLN A 31 -2.57 -12.69 -16.31
CA GLN A 31 -3.64 -13.32 -17.10
C GLN A 31 -4.52 -14.25 -16.25
N ASP A 32 -3.92 -14.93 -15.27
CA ASP A 32 -4.63 -15.80 -14.36
C ASP A 32 -5.62 -15.02 -13.48
N SER A 33 -6.89 -15.37 -13.55
CA SER A 33 -7.95 -14.61 -12.89
C SER A 33 -7.88 -14.67 -11.36
N GLU A 34 -7.44 -15.79 -10.79
CA GLU A 34 -7.35 -15.98 -9.35
C GLU A 34 -6.19 -15.16 -8.79
N LEU A 35 -5.01 -15.27 -9.40
CA LEU A 35 -3.84 -14.48 -9.05
C LEU A 35 -4.10 -12.99 -9.24
N LYS A 36 -4.77 -12.58 -10.32
CA LYS A 36 -5.16 -11.17 -10.52
C LYS A 36 -6.08 -10.68 -9.42
N SER A 37 -7.07 -11.48 -9.02
CA SER A 37 -7.97 -11.13 -7.92
C SER A 37 -7.21 -10.97 -6.60
N TYR A 38 -6.33 -11.92 -6.29
CA TYR A 38 -5.49 -11.88 -5.09
C TYR A 38 -4.59 -10.63 -5.05
N VAL A 39 -3.91 -10.29 -6.14
CA VAL A 39 -3.05 -9.09 -6.18
C VAL A 39 -3.87 -7.80 -6.08
N ASN A 40 -5.09 -7.76 -6.63
CA ASN A 40 -6.00 -6.63 -6.41
C ASN A 40 -6.44 -6.51 -4.94
N GLN A 41 -6.70 -7.63 -4.25
CA GLN A 41 -6.98 -7.63 -2.82
C GLN A 41 -5.77 -7.10 -2.03
N LEU A 42 -4.56 -7.49 -2.40
CA LEU A 42 -3.33 -6.99 -1.76
C LEU A 42 -3.18 -5.47 -1.91
N ALA A 43 -3.52 -4.91 -3.08
CA ALA A 43 -3.55 -3.46 -3.28
C ALA A 43 -4.56 -2.77 -2.34
N ASN A 44 -5.71 -3.38 -2.08
CA ASN A 44 -6.70 -2.88 -1.12
C ASN A 44 -6.17 -2.96 0.33
N THR A 45 -5.48 -4.04 0.70
CA THR A 45 -4.83 -4.17 2.01
C THR A 45 -3.80 -3.06 2.23
N HIS A 46 -2.96 -2.76 1.23
CA HIS A 46 -2.01 -1.65 1.33
C HIS A 46 -2.70 -0.28 1.48
N GLN A 47 -3.86 -0.07 0.85
CA GLN A 47 -4.66 1.13 1.09
C GLN A 47 -5.18 1.20 2.53
N GLN A 48 -5.73 0.10 3.06
CA GLN A 48 -6.21 0.06 4.45
C GLN A 48 -5.09 0.34 5.45
N ILE A 49 -3.91 -0.24 5.25
CA ILE A 49 -2.74 0.02 6.09
C ILE A 49 -2.29 1.48 5.96
N PHE A 50 -2.29 2.04 4.74
CA PHE A 50 -2.01 3.46 4.54
C PHE A 50 -2.98 4.32 5.35
N ASP A 51 -4.28 4.05 5.29
CA ASP A 51 -5.30 4.83 6.00
C ASP A 51 -5.12 4.74 7.52
N GLN A 52 -4.78 3.54 8.03
CA GLN A 52 -4.46 3.34 9.46
C GLN A 52 -3.22 4.14 9.90
N ILE A 53 -2.16 4.17 9.09
CA ILE A 53 -0.96 4.95 9.38
C ILE A 53 -1.26 6.45 9.26
N TYR A 54 -2.08 6.85 8.30
CA TYR A 54 -2.44 8.24 8.06
C TYR A 54 -3.25 8.83 9.22
N GLN A 55 -4.10 8.01 9.87
CA GLN A 55 -4.84 8.40 11.08
C GLN A 55 -3.94 8.72 12.29
N LEU A 56 -2.66 8.35 12.25
CA LEU A 56 -1.72 8.69 13.31
C LEU A 56 -1.27 10.16 13.23
N LEU A 57 -1.28 10.77 12.03
CA LEU A 57 -0.86 12.17 11.79
C LEU A 57 -1.86 13.18 12.37
#